data_AF-A0A7X6XZG8-F1
#
_entry.id   AF-A0A7X6XZG8-F1
#
_cell.length_a   1.000
_cell.length_b   1.000
_cell.length_c   1.000
_cell.angle_alpha   90.00
_cell.angle_beta   90.00
_cell.angle_gamma   90.00
#
_symmetry.space_group_name_H-M   'P 1'
#
loop_
_entity.id
_entity.type
_entity.pdbx_description
1 polymer ?
#
loop_
_entity_poly.entity_id
_entity_poly.type
_entity_poly.pdbx_seq_one_letter_code
_entity_poly.pdbx_strand_id
1 'polypeptide(L)'
;MESEMTIVFNNDNSFVLTDKSNNEEWRGKYATEKVDSSYKLDLLFEDTEETINGVYGTREYEDKATVPSITFQFEDKILSFLANE
;
A
#
# COMPACT_ATOMS: atom_id res chain seq x y z
N MET A 1 -1.34 -10.28 18.25
CA MET A 1 -0.83 -10.95 17.04
C MET A 1 -0.62 -9.85 16.04
N GLU A 2 0.58 -9.72 15.48
CA GLU A 2 0.80 -8.79 14.37
C GLU A 2 0.01 -9.33 13.17
N SER A 3 -0.78 -8.47 12.53
CA SER A 3 -1.54 -8.81 11.33
C SER A 3 -0.55 -9.01 10.18
N GLU A 4 -0.57 -10.20 9.57
CA GLU A 4 0.26 -10.49 8.41
C GLU A 4 -0.46 -10.02 7.14
N MET A 5 -0.26 -8.76 6.79
CA MET A 5 -0.82 -8.16 5.57
C MET A 5 0.24 -8.05 4.47
N THR A 6 -0.16 -8.35 3.24
CA THR A 6 0.69 -8.19 2.04
C THR A 6 -0.08 -7.47 0.95
N ILE A 7 0.57 -6.54 0.26
CA ILE A 7 0.03 -5.90 -0.94
C ILE A 7 0.95 -6.17 -2.13
N VAL A 8 0.37 -6.57 -3.26
CA VAL A 8 1.09 -6.85 -4.51
C VAL A 8 0.50 -5.97 -5.60
N PHE A 9 1.37 -5.26 -6.33
CA PHE A 9 1.02 -4.47 -7.49
C PHE A 9 1.42 -5.22 -8.76
N ASN A 10 0.47 -5.40 -9.66
CA ASN A 10 0.66 -6.12 -10.91
C ASN A 10 0.89 -5.17 -12.08
N ASN A 11 1.57 -5.66 -13.12
CA ASN A 11 1.90 -4.87 -14.32
C ASN A 11 0.68 -4.40 -15.14
N ASP A 12 -0.53 -4.92 -14.87
CA ASP A 12 -1.79 -4.60 -15.54
C ASP A 12 -2.62 -3.54 -14.77
N ASN A 13 -1.95 -2.73 -13.95
CA ASN A 13 -2.55 -1.72 -13.07
C ASN A 13 -3.54 -2.29 -12.05
N SER A 14 -3.47 -3.58 -11.71
CA SER A 14 -4.23 -4.18 -10.62
C SER A 14 -3.40 -4.33 -9.35
N PHE A 15 -4.07 -4.42 -8.20
CA PHE A 15 -3.44 -4.81 -6.95
C PHE A 15 -4.22 -5.94 -6.27
N VAL A 16 -3.52 -6.65 -5.39
CA VAL A 16 -4.12 -7.60 -4.44
C VAL A 16 -3.61 -7.26 -3.05
N LEU A 17 -4.52 -6.95 -2.13
CA LEU A 17 -4.25 -6.80 -0.70
C LEU A 17 -4.76 -8.06 0.01
N THR A 18 -3.90 -8.73 0.75
CA THR A 18 -4.23 -9.96 1.47
C THR A 18 -4.00 -9.75 2.96
N ASP A 19 -5.01 -10.06 3.77
CA ASP A 19 -4.88 -10.23 5.21
C ASP A 19 -4.86 -11.72 5.54
N LYS A 20 -3.66 -12.27 5.75
CA LYS A 20 -3.48 -13.69 6.03
C LYS A 20 -3.94 -14.06 7.44
N SER A 21 -4.02 -13.08 8.36
CA SER A 21 -4.50 -13.32 9.72
C SER A 21 -6.01 -13.56 9.75
N ASN A 22 -6.76 -12.91 8.86
CA ASN A 22 -8.21 -13.07 8.75
C ASN A 22 -8.66 -13.91 7.54
N ASN A 23 -7.71 -14.36 6.70
CA ASN A 23 -7.98 -15.07 5.44
C ASN A 23 -8.92 -14.26 4.51
N GLU A 24 -8.65 -12.96 4.43
CA GLU A 24 -9.38 -12.01 3.59
C GLU A 24 -8.47 -11.51 2.44
N GLU A 25 -9.09 -11.22 1.31
CA GLU A 25 -8.41 -10.72 0.11
C GLU A 25 -9.27 -9.64 -0.53
N TRP A 26 -8.62 -8.53 -0.90
CA TRP A 26 -9.22 -7.43 -1.64
C TRP A 26 -8.46 -7.18 -2.93
N ARG A 27 -9.22 -6.89 -3.99
CA ARG A 27 -8.70 -6.64 -5.33
C ARG A 27 -9.13 -5.27 -5.80
N GLY A 28 -8.36 -4.72 -6.72
CA GLY A 28 -8.66 -3.41 -7.25
C GLY A 28 -7.71 -2.95 -8.33
N LYS A 29 -7.90 -1.71 -8.75
CA LYS A 29 -7.02 -1.00 -9.67
C LYS A 29 -6.23 0.06 -8.91
N TYR A 30 -5.03 0.35 -9.39
CA TYR A 30 -4.22 1.42 -8.82
C TYR A 30 -3.75 2.41 -9.89
N ALA A 31 -3.63 3.66 -9.49
CA ALA A 31 -2.95 4.70 -10.24
C ALA A 31 -1.82 5.29 -9.40
N THR A 32 -0.77 5.73 -10.08
CA THR A 32 0.38 6.40 -9.45
C THR A 32 0.65 7.74 -10.10
N GLU A 33 0.91 8.75 -9.29
CA GLU A 33 1.40 10.05 -9.73
C GLU A 33 2.73 10.34 -9.04
N LYS A 34 3.77 10.68 -9.82
CA LYS A 34 5.08 11.02 -9.26
C LYS A 34 5.05 12.43 -8.67
N VAL A 35 5.47 12.57 -7.41
CA VAL A 35 5.61 13.84 -6.69
C VAL A 35 7.00 13.88 -6.05
N ASP A 36 7.89 14.70 -6.60
CA ASP A 36 9.31 14.77 -6.24
C ASP A 36 10.01 13.39 -6.27
N SER A 37 10.48 12.91 -5.11
CA SER A 37 11.12 11.61 -4.92
C SER A 37 10.15 10.50 -4.49
N SER A 38 8.85 10.80 -4.42
CA SER A 38 7.79 9.88 -3.98
C SER A 38 6.70 9.74 -5.05
N TYR A 39 5.75 8.86 -4.77
CA TYR A 39 4.59 8.62 -5.61
C TYR A 39 3.33 8.68 -4.75
N LYS A 40 2.35 9.47 -5.19
CA LYS A 40 0.97 9.32 -4.72
C LYS A 40 0.40 8.04 -5.33
N LEU A 41 -0.29 7.26 -4.52
CA LEU A 41 -1.02 6.06 -4.90
C LEU A 41 -2.52 6.31 -4.71
N ASP A 42 -3.32 5.96 -5.71
CA ASP A 42 -4.77 5.92 -5.60
C ASP A 42 -5.23 4.47 -5.83
N LEU A 43 -5.80 3.83 -4.82
CA LEU A 43 -6.33 2.46 -4.87
C LEU A 43 -7.85 2.50 -5.01
N LEU A 44 -8.37 1.96 -6.11
CA LEU A 44 -9.80 1.76 -6.32
C LEU A 44 -10.15 0.29 -6.05
N PHE A 45 -10.90 0.03 -4.98
CA PHE A 45 -11.34 -1.31 -4.61
C PHE A 45 -12.52 -1.76 -5.48
N GLU A 46 -12.46 -2.98 -6.00
CA GLU A 46 -13.51 -3.54 -6.88
C GLU A 46 -14.85 -3.71 -6.17
N ASP A 47 -14.83 -4.04 -4.87
CA ASP A 47 -16.04 -4.39 -4.11
C ASP A 47 -16.81 -3.18 -3.59
N THR A 48 -16.12 -2.06 -3.33
CA THR A 48 -16.70 -0.89 -2.65
C THR A 48 -16.77 0.36 -3.52
N GLU A 49 -16.12 0.37 -4.68
CA GLU A 49 -15.84 1.57 -5.49
C GLU A 49 -15.17 2.71 -4.70
N GLU A 50 -14.67 2.43 -3.49
CA GLU A 50 -13.96 3.40 -2.67
C GLU A 50 -12.55 3.60 -3.20
N THR A 51 -12.12 4.86 -3.21
CA THR A 51 -10.75 5.23 -3.53
C THR A 51 -9.99 5.55 -2.25
N ILE A 52 -8.91 4.82 -2.00
CA ILE A 52 -8.00 5.06 -0.87
C ILE A 52 -6.71 5.68 -1.38
N ASN A 53 -6.32 6.80 -0.78
CA ASN A 53 -5.06 7.45 -1.10
C ASN A 53 -3.92 6.86 -0.26
N GLY A 54 -2.77 6.72 -0.90
CA GLY A 54 -1.53 6.29 -0.27
C GLY A 54 -0.32 7.01 -0.83
N VAL A 55 0.82 6.71 -0.23
CA VAL A 55 2.12 7.23 -0.63
C VAL A 55 3.10 6.08 -0.72
N TYR A 56 3.77 5.95 -1.86
CA TYR A 56 4.98 5.15 -2.01
C TYR A 56 6.19 6.08 -1.98
N GLY A 57 7.11 5.82 -1.07
CA GLY A 57 8.31 6.64 -0.89
C GLY A 57 9.37 5.89 -0.12
N THR A 58 10.33 6.64 0.43
CA THR A 58 11.42 6.09 1.23
C THR A 58 11.22 6.45 2.69
N ARG A 59 11.22 5.45 3.57
CA ARG A 59 11.26 5.65 5.02
C ARG A 59 12.71 5.74 5.47
N GLU A 60 13.05 6.79 6.20
CA GLU A 60 14.35 6.97 6.85
C GLU A 60 14.23 6.65 8.35
N TYR A 61 15.16 5.85 8.86
CA TYR A 61 15.26 5.48 10.28
C TYR A 61 16.34 6.30 10.98
N GLU A 62 16.35 6.32 12.32
CA GLU A 62 17.32 7.11 13.11
C GLU A 62 18.79 6.77 12.83
N ASP A 63 19.06 5.52 12.45
CA ASP A 63 20.38 5.03 12.04
C ASP A 63 20.75 5.39 10.59
N LYS A 64 19.91 6.20 9.92
CA LYS A 64 19.99 6.59 8.51
C LYS A 64 19.77 5.45 7.52
N ALA A 65 19.28 4.28 7.98
CA ALA A 65 18.80 3.26 7.07
C ALA A 65 17.59 3.80 6.30
N THR A 66 17.55 3.50 5.00
CA THR A 66 16.44 3.87 4.13
C THR A 66 15.80 2.64 3.54
N VAL A 67 14.48 2.54 3.61
CA VAL A 67 13.71 1.39 3.11
C VAL A 67 12.52 1.91 2.31
N PRO A 68 12.27 1.41 1.09
CA PRO A 68 11.06 1.75 0.37
C PRO A 68 9.84 1.32 1.19
N SER A 69 8.85 2.20 1.28
CA SER A 69 7.66 1.95 2.09
C SER A 69 6.42 2.48 1.40
N ILE A 70 5.29 1.85 1.70
CA ILE A 70 3.97 2.27 1.26
C ILE A 70 3.13 2.53 2.48
N THR A 71 2.43 3.66 2.50
CA THR A 71 1.48 3.99 3.57
C THR A 71 0.13 4.31 2.96
N PHE A 72 -0.93 3.68 3.47
CA PHE A 72 -2.32 3.98 3.14
C PHE A 72 -3.02 4.53 4.36
N GLN A 73 -3.81 5.57 4.15
CA GLN A 73 -4.60 6.19 5.20
C GLN A 73 -6.08 5.91 4.93
N PHE A 74 -6.70 5.16 5.85
CA PHE A 74 -8.14 4.95 5.91
C PHE A 74 -8.72 5.87 7.01
N GLU A 75 -10.03 5.96 7.11
CA GLU A 75 -10.69 6.78 8.12
C GLU A 75 -10.38 6.31 9.56
N ASP A 76 -10.28 4.99 9.77
CA ASP A 76 -10.15 4.35 11.08
C ASP A 76 -8.75 3.80 11.38
N LYS A 77 -7.90 3.65 10.34
CA LYS A 77 -6.59 3.00 10.46
C LYS A 77 -5.57 3.48 9.44
N ILE A 78 -4.31 3.24 9.74
CA ILE A 78 -3.19 3.41 8.82
C ILE A 78 -2.57 2.04 8.57
N LEU A 79 -2.42 1.67 7.29
CA LEU A 79 -1.67 0.49 6.90
C LEU A 79 -0.31 0.94 6.35
N SER A 80 0.76 0.37 6.88
CA SER A 80 2.13 0.69 6.53
C SER A 80 2.88 -0.57 6.14
N PHE A 81 3.37 -0.62 4.90
CA PHE A 81 4.10 -1.74 4.34
C PHE A 81 5.56 -1.36 4.11
N LEU A 82 6.47 -2.28 4.41
CA LEU A 82 7.84 -2.22 3.93
C LEU A 82 7.92 -3.02 2.65
N ALA A 83 8.59 -2.49 1.64
CA ALA A 83 8.87 -3.25 0.43
C ALA A 83 9.87 -4.36 0.78
N ASN A 84 9.50 -5.60 0.47
CA ASN A 84 10.44 -6.70 0.44
C ASN A 84 10.89 -6.88 -1.01
N GLU A 85 12.19 -6.85 -1.26
CA GLU A 85 12.82 -7.22 -2.53
C GLU A 85 12.91 -8.74 -2.70
#